data_AF-A0A517T4B5-F1
#
_entry.id   AF-A0A517T4B5-F1
#
_cell.length_a   1.000
_cell.length_b   1.000
_cell.length_c   1.000
_cell.angle_alpha   90.00
_cell.angle_beta   90.00
_cell.angle_gamma   90.00
#
_symmetry.space_group_name_H-M   'P 1'
#
loop_
_entity.id
_entity.type
_entity.pdbx_description
1 polymer ?
#
loop_
_entity_poly.entity_id
_entity_poly.type
_entity_poly.pdbx_seq_one_letter_code
_entity_poly.pdbx_strand_id
1 'polypeptide(L)'
;MAIEFDCPHCKATIRVPDEASGKQGTCPGCRQKLRVPQLESIGEPAAEVPPAAVPEIQINVSAEEERPGTSRRRRRKRGKSSGGGLWINIGSGIACGALVVGVIVYLMTADARRLQGTIAATVDQRTSLPAKEINLPASGIPEELRDEVMSQLSAPGLQFASSLMMTKIQSSKNDLVVSIETSSRTKFFRVPLGQEEIVKGYLGLQRETIARLKRKEQHAAIEQLFADFGTAISNGASPTDLSRFRDTVAISGLVGVLGYSIEANVSGHAYPCVYEEDNGTVYFALPAETGQFQILGRRLSDGSIPLPLNYSAKISGVITVEE
;
A
#
# COMPACT_ATOMS: atom_id res chain seq x y z
N MET A 1 -24.00 28.54 1.03
CA MET A 1 -22.52 28.67 1.05
C MET A 1 -21.98 28.25 -0.32
N ALA A 2 -20.68 28.40 -0.55
CA ALA A 2 -20.03 27.99 -1.79
C ALA A 2 -19.15 26.77 -1.52
N ILE A 3 -19.30 25.73 -2.34
CA ILE A 3 -18.44 24.55 -2.37
C ILE A 3 -17.24 24.89 -3.23
N GLU A 4 -16.04 24.80 -2.66
CA GLU A 4 -14.77 24.97 -3.37
C GLU A 4 -14.10 23.60 -3.54
N PHE A 5 -13.76 23.23 -4.77
CA PHE A 5 -13.05 21.99 -5.07
C PHE A 5 -12.22 22.13 -6.36
N ASP A 6 -11.19 21.29 -6.51
CA ASP A 6 -10.32 21.32 -7.69
C ASP A 6 -10.80 20.36 -8.78
N CYS A 7 -10.74 20.81 -10.04
CA CYS A 7 -11.08 19.96 -11.19
C CYS A 7 -10.09 18.78 -11.33
N PRO A 8 -10.55 17.52 -11.42
CA PRO A 8 -9.66 16.36 -11.52
C PRO A 8 -8.85 16.30 -12.83
N HIS A 9 -9.27 17.05 -13.86
CA HIS A 9 -8.61 17.05 -15.17
C HIS A 9 -7.57 18.16 -15.36
N CYS A 10 -7.84 19.36 -14.85
CA CYS A 10 -6.99 20.54 -15.08
C CYS A 10 -6.54 21.26 -13.81
N LYS A 11 -6.98 20.80 -12.62
CA LYS A 11 -6.64 21.38 -11.31
C LYS A 11 -7.05 22.84 -11.12
N ALA A 12 -7.92 23.38 -11.97
CA ALA A 12 -8.54 24.69 -11.71
C ALA A 12 -9.44 24.59 -10.47
N THR A 13 -9.30 25.53 -9.54
CA THR A 13 -10.19 25.66 -8.39
C THR A 13 -11.55 26.18 -8.84
N ILE A 14 -12.60 25.40 -8.58
CA ILE A 14 -13.97 25.68 -8.98
C ILE A 14 -14.77 26.05 -7.72
N ARG A 15 -15.55 27.14 -7.82
CA ARG A 15 -16.48 27.59 -6.79
C ARG A 15 -17.90 27.48 -7.31
N VAL A 16 -18.74 26.69 -6.65
CA VAL A 16 -20.15 26.51 -7.02
C VAL A 16 -21.05 26.69 -5.79
N PRO A 17 -22.32 27.12 -5.97
CA PRO A 17 -23.25 27.19 -4.86
C PRO A 17 -23.58 25.79 -4.32
N ASP A 18 -23.95 25.68 -3.04
CA ASP A 18 -24.31 24.41 -2.40
C ASP A 18 -25.42 23.64 -3.14
N GLU A 19 -26.34 24.35 -3.81
CA GLU A 19 -27.42 23.75 -4.62
C GLU A 19 -26.92 22.95 -5.83
N ALA A 20 -25.65 23.12 -6.20
CA ALA A 20 -24.99 22.36 -7.25
C ALA A 20 -24.40 21.03 -6.75
N SER A 21 -24.40 20.79 -5.43
CA SER A 21 -23.96 19.55 -4.79
C SER A 21 -24.58 18.32 -5.48
N GLY A 22 -23.74 17.36 -5.87
CA GLY A 22 -24.15 16.12 -6.54
C GLY A 22 -24.58 16.24 -8.00
N LYS A 23 -24.72 17.45 -8.56
CA LYS A 23 -25.10 17.68 -9.97
C LYS A 23 -23.90 17.61 -10.92
N GLN A 24 -24.18 17.39 -12.21
CA GLN A 24 -23.18 17.46 -13.27
C GLN A 24 -23.03 18.89 -13.79
N GLY A 25 -21.79 19.36 -13.91
CA GLY A 25 -21.44 20.67 -14.42
C GLY A 25 -20.25 20.60 -15.38
N THR A 26 -19.92 21.72 -16.00
CA THR A 26 -18.77 21.84 -16.92
C THR A 26 -17.68 22.67 -16.28
N CYS A 27 -16.43 22.20 -16.30
CA CYS A 27 -15.29 22.95 -15.78
C CYS A 27 -15.05 24.24 -16.58
N PRO A 28 -14.92 25.42 -15.95
CA PRO A 28 -14.60 26.66 -16.65
C PRO A 28 -13.18 26.68 -17.22
N GLY A 29 -12.24 25.91 -16.66
CA GLY A 29 -10.85 25.82 -17.11
C GLY A 29 -10.65 24.94 -18.35
N CYS A 30 -11.15 23.70 -18.32
CA CYS A 30 -10.91 22.72 -19.40
C CYS A 30 -12.16 22.28 -20.17
N ARG A 31 -13.36 22.77 -19.81
CA ARG A 31 -14.66 22.42 -20.41
C ARG A 31 -15.07 20.95 -20.32
N GLN A 32 -14.39 20.16 -19.49
CA GLN A 32 -14.78 18.77 -19.24
C GLN A 32 -15.98 18.70 -18.30
N LYS A 33 -16.89 17.73 -18.54
CA LYS A 33 -18.02 17.44 -17.66
C LYS A 33 -17.52 16.78 -16.38
N LEU A 34 -17.96 17.26 -15.22
CA LEU A 34 -17.60 16.74 -13.90
C LEU A 34 -18.79 16.80 -12.95
N ARG A 35 -18.75 15.98 -11.88
CA ARG A 35 -19.79 15.94 -10.85
C ARG A 35 -19.31 16.72 -9.62
N VAL A 36 -20.13 17.63 -9.11
CA VAL A 36 -19.84 18.38 -7.88
C VAL A 36 -19.90 17.43 -6.69
N PRO A 37 -18.88 17.41 -5.80
CA PRO A 37 -18.88 16.56 -4.60
C PRO A 37 -20.12 16.82 -3.73
N GLN A 38 -20.72 15.75 -3.23
CA GLN A 38 -21.85 15.85 -2.32
C GLN A 38 -21.32 16.01 -0.90
N LEU A 39 -21.50 17.20 -0.32
CA LEU A 39 -21.28 17.37 1.11
C LEU A 39 -22.42 16.67 1.83
N GLU A 40 -22.11 15.61 2.57
CA GLU A 40 -23.04 15.00 3.51
C GLU A 40 -23.41 16.08 4.53
N SER A 41 -24.66 16.56 4.50
CA SER A 41 -25.13 17.46 5.54
C SER A 41 -25.08 16.68 6.85
N ILE A 42 -24.24 17.10 7.78
CA ILE A 42 -24.23 16.57 9.14
C ILE A 42 -25.55 17.01 9.77
N GLY A 43 -26.58 16.21 9.55
CA GLY A 43 -27.90 16.35 10.14
C GLY A 43 -27.86 15.83 11.57
N GLU A 44 -28.32 16.71 12.47
CA GLU A 44 -28.91 16.47 13.78
C GLU A 44 -29.02 15.00 14.26
N PRO A 45 -28.51 14.66 15.46
CA PRO A 45 -28.50 13.29 15.95
C PRO A 45 -29.91 12.76 16.18
N ALA A 46 -30.30 11.79 15.36
CA ALA A 46 -31.52 11.01 15.53
C ALA A 46 -31.38 10.04 16.72
N ALA A 47 -32.46 9.99 17.51
CA ALA A 47 -32.63 9.30 18.78
C ALA A 47 -32.20 7.82 18.83
N GLU A 48 -31.72 7.43 20.01
CA GLU A 48 -31.39 6.07 20.44
C GLU A 48 -32.54 5.08 20.19
N VAL A 49 -32.20 3.94 19.58
CA VAL A 49 -33.02 2.72 19.58
C VAL A 49 -32.35 1.69 20.51
N PRO A 50 -33.07 1.04 21.43
CA PRO A 50 -32.49 0.10 22.40
C PRO A 50 -32.02 -1.21 21.72
N PRO A 51 -30.95 -1.85 22.23
CA PRO A 51 -30.43 -3.08 21.66
C PRO A 51 -31.31 -4.30 21.98
N ALA A 52 -31.69 -5.03 20.93
CA ALA A 52 -32.34 -6.33 21.02
C ALA A 52 -31.34 -7.44 21.36
N ALA A 53 -31.79 -8.36 22.22
CA ALA A 53 -31.04 -9.47 22.78
C ALA A 53 -30.56 -10.48 21.72
N VAL A 54 -29.32 -10.95 21.87
CA VAL A 54 -28.72 -12.04 21.09
C VAL A 54 -28.91 -13.35 21.87
N PRO A 55 -29.41 -14.44 21.26
CA PRO A 55 -29.62 -15.71 21.95
C PRO A 55 -28.32 -16.49 22.17
N GLU A 56 -28.27 -17.17 23.30
CA GLU A 56 -27.20 -17.99 23.85
C GLU A 56 -27.09 -19.34 23.11
N ILE A 57 -25.93 -19.62 22.51
CA ILE A 57 -25.64 -20.89 21.83
C ILE A 57 -25.12 -21.89 22.87
N GLN A 58 -25.90 -22.95 23.13
CA GLN A 58 -25.53 -24.07 23.98
C GLN A 58 -24.68 -25.07 23.19
N ILE A 59 -23.41 -25.25 23.58
CA ILE A 59 -22.56 -26.32 23.06
C ILE A 59 -22.64 -27.49 24.02
N ASN A 60 -23.30 -28.55 23.55
CA ASN A 60 -23.43 -29.84 24.22
C ASN A 60 -22.22 -30.70 23.84
N VAL A 61 -21.29 -30.92 24.76
CA VAL A 61 -20.18 -31.88 24.56
C VAL A 61 -20.44 -33.11 25.42
N SER A 62 -20.82 -34.20 24.74
CA SER A 62 -20.98 -35.52 25.30
C SER A 62 -19.63 -36.15 25.69
N ALA A 63 -19.71 -36.96 26.74
CA ALA A 63 -18.65 -37.74 27.36
C ALA A 63 -18.13 -38.88 26.47
N GLU A 64 -16.85 -39.21 26.63
CA GLU A 64 -16.27 -40.51 26.29
C GLU A 64 -15.24 -40.91 27.38
N GLU A 65 -15.05 -42.21 27.53
CA GLU A 65 -14.68 -43.04 28.67
C GLU A 65 -13.25 -42.99 29.27
N GLU A 66 -13.24 -43.20 30.60
CA GLU A 66 -12.44 -44.12 31.43
C GLU A 66 -10.89 -44.32 31.32
N ARG A 67 -10.25 -43.90 32.43
CA ARG A 67 -9.30 -44.63 33.34
C ARG A 67 -7.83 -44.87 32.91
N PRO A 68 -6.90 -45.19 33.86
CA PRO A 68 -6.79 -44.79 35.27
C PRO A 68 -5.34 -44.41 35.71
N GLY A 69 -5.23 -43.82 36.91
CA GLY A 69 -4.09 -44.08 37.80
C GLY A 69 -3.12 -42.91 38.05
N THR A 70 -3.23 -42.29 39.22
CA THR A 70 -2.42 -42.66 40.40
C THR A 70 -2.33 -41.51 41.41
N SER A 71 -2.33 -41.93 42.66
CA SER A 71 -2.19 -41.17 43.88
C SER A 71 -1.03 -40.15 43.91
N ARG A 72 -1.26 -39.00 44.53
CA ARG A 72 -0.69 -38.66 45.87
C ARG A 72 -0.77 -37.16 46.12
N ARG A 73 -1.13 -36.86 47.39
CA ARG A 73 -0.78 -35.63 48.14
C ARG A 73 -1.46 -34.35 47.60
N ARG A 74 -1.97 -33.43 48.41
CA ARG A 74 -1.66 -33.09 49.80
C ARG A 74 -2.89 -32.37 50.39
N ARG A 75 -3.37 -32.92 51.49
CA ARG A 75 -4.23 -32.26 52.48
C ARG A 75 -3.54 -30.98 52.96
N ARG A 76 -4.06 -29.78 52.65
CA ARG A 76 -3.79 -28.57 53.45
C ARG A 76 -4.99 -27.61 53.46
N LYS A 77 -5.68 -27.70 54.59
CA LYS A 77 -6.36 -26.65 55.38
C LYS A 77 -7.27 -25.66 54.65
N ARG A 78 -8.57 -25.84 54.93
CA ARG A 78 -9.55 -24.78 55.22
C ARG A 78 -8.91 -23.57 55.93
N GLY A 79 -9.06 -22.40 55.34
CA GLY A 79 -8.99 -21.09 56.00
C GLY A 79 -10.26 -20.32 55.64
N LYS A 80 -11.19 -20.29 56.59
CA LYS A 80 -12.48 -19.63 56.53
C LYS A 80 -12.31 -18.20 57.08
N SER A 81 -13.03 -17.27 56.45
CA SER A 81 -13.55 -16.00 56.99
C SER A 81 -12.60 -14.92 57.52
N SER A 82 -12.86 -13.72 57.00
CA SER A 82 -12.97 -12.39 57.65
C SER A 82 -12.29 -11.39 56.71
N GLY A 83 -12.96 -10.37 56.18
CA GLY A 83 -13.74 -9.37 56.91
C GLY A 83 -12.89 -8.09 56.88
N GLY A 84 -13.28 -7.14 56.02
CA GLY A 84 -12.72 -5.79 55.99
C GLY A 84 -11.57 -5.59 55.01
N GLY A 85 -11.74 -4.68 54.04
CA GLY A 85 -10.66 -4.21 53.17
C GLY A 85 -10.99 -4.09 51.68
N LEU A 86 -12.25 -3.81 51.32
CA LEU A 86 -12.69 -3.69 49.92
C LEU A 86 -12.94 -2.23 49.51
N TRP A 87 -12.00 -1.31 49.75
CA TRP A 87 -12.07 0.07 49.21
C TRP A 87 -10.72 0.66 48.75
N ILE A 88 -9.59 -0.06 48.87
CA ILE A 88 -8.25 0.46 48.49
C ILE A 88 -7.73 -0.14 47.16
N ASN A 89 -8.34 -1.19 46.62
CA ASN A 89 -7.79 -1.92 45.46
C ASN A 89 -8.26 -1.46 44.07
N ILE A 90 -9.17 -0.49 43.96
CA ILE A 90 -9.66 -0.02 42.64
C ILE A 90 -8.74 1.08 42.06
N GLY A 91 -8.20 1.97 42.90
CA GLY A 91 -7.30 3.05 42.44
C GLY A 91 -5.94 2.55 41.94
N SER A 92 -5.41 1.49 42.57
CA SER A 92 -4.12 0.89 42.20
C SER A 92 -4.18 0.20 40.82
N GLY A 93 -5.29 -0.46 40.50
CA GLY A 93 -5.48 -1.11 39.20
C GLY A 93 -5.51 -0.10 38.04
N ILE A 94 -6.15 1.05 38.23
CA ILE A 94 -6.24 2.11 37.21
C ILE A 94 -4.89 2.77 36.98
N ALA A 95 -4.12 3.04 38.04
CA ALA A 95 -2.78 3.63 37.93
C ALA A 95 -1.81 2.67 37.21
N CYS A 96 -1.80 1.39 37.56
CA CYS A 96 -0.98 0.38 36.87
C CYS A 96 -1.42 0.20 35.41
N GLY A 97 -2.73 0.16 35.13
CA GLY A 97 -3.26 0.09 33.78
C GLY A 97 -2.85 1.28 32.91
N ALA A 98 -2.97 2.50 33.44
CA ALA A 98 -2.55 3.72 32.75
C ALA A 98 -1.03 3.77 32.52
N LEU A 99 -0.23 3.26 33.45
CA LEU A 99 1.23 3.18 33.31
C LEU A 99 1.63 2.18 32.22
N VAL A 100 0.99 1.00 32.17
CA VAL A 100 1.21 0.01 31.11
C VAL A 100 0.77 0.56 29.75
N VAL A 101 -0.41 1.18 29.65
CA VAL A 101 -0.85 1.84 28.42
C VAL A 101 0.10 2.97 28.02
N GLY A 102 0.55 3.78 28.97
CA GLY A 102 1.53 4.85 28.74
C GLY A 102 2.87 4.32 28.23
N VAL A 103 3.36 3.20 28.77
CA VAL A 103 4.57 2.52 28.30
C VAL A 103 4.35 1.93 26.91
N ILE A 104 3.22 1.30 26.63
CA ILE A 104 2.89 0.77 25.30
C ILE A 104 2.84 1.93 24.28
N VAL A 105 2.12 3.01 24.58
CA VAL A 105 2.05 4.21 23.73
C VAL A 105 3.44 4.84 23.56
N TYR A 106 4.25 4.91 24.62
CA TYR A 106 5.61 5.42 24.55
C TYR A 106 6.50 4.55 23.64
N LEU A 107 6.45 3.22 23.78
CA LEU A 107 7.22 2.29 22.95
C LEU A 107 6.77 2.38 21.49
N MET A 108 5.46 2.42 21.22
CA MET A 108 4.92 2.56 19.86
C MET A 108 5.30 3.92 19.23
N THR A 109 5.29 5.01 20.00
CA THR A 109 5.66 6.34 19.50
C THR A 109 7.18 6.56 19.43
N ALA A 110 7.96 5.79 20.19
CA ALA A 110 9.43 5.80 20.11
C ALA A 110 9.94 5.08 18.86
N ASP A 111 9.29 3.99 18.44
CA ASP A 111 9.67 3.26 17.22
C ASP A 111 9.43 4.08 15.94
N ALA A 112 8.36 4.86 15.88
CA ALA A 112 8.10 5.77 14.75
C ALA A 112 9.16 6.89 14.62
N ARG A 113 9.89 7.23 15.69
CA ARG A 113 11.01 8.20 15.64
C ARG A 113 12.30 7.58 15.09
N ARG A 114 12.40 6.25 15.01
CA ARG A 114 13.61 5.56 14.54
C ARG A 114 13.75 5.55 13.02
N LEU A 115 12.64 5.63 12.28
CA LEU A 115 12.63 5.59 10.81
C LEU A 115 12.68 6.99 10.18
N GLN A 116 13.49 7.88 10.75
CA GLN A 116 13.63 9.25 10.27
C GLN A 116 15.10 9.61 10.12
N GLY A 117 15.45 10.39 9.09
CA GLY A 117 16.85 10.71 8.83
C GLY A 117 17.08 11.53 7.58
N THR A 118 18.35 11.68 7.23
CA THR A 118 18.79 12.22 5.93
C THR A 118 19.56 11.14 5.21
N ILE A 119 19.32 10.96 3.92
CA ILE A 119 20.02 10.00 3.08
C ILE A 119 20.52 10.67 1.81
N ALA A 120 21.68 10.22 1.32
CA ALA A 120 22.22 10.65 0.05
C ALA A 120 21.43 9.99 -1.10
N ALA A 121 21.00 10.80 -2.05
CA ALA A 121 20.43 10.35 -3.32
C ALA A 121 21.38 10.73 -4.46
N THR A 122 21.44 9.91 -5.50
CA THR A 122 22.22 10.20 -6.70
C THR A 122 21.33 10.18 -7.93
N VAL A 123 21.62 11.07 -8.88
CA VAL A 123 20.94 11.07 -10.17
C VAL A 123 21.58 9.99 -11.04
N ASP A 124 20.78 9.05 -11.52
CA ASP A 124 21.21 8.05 -12.48
C ASP A 124 21.00 8.58 -13.91
N GLN A 125 22.04 8.53 -14.73
CA GLN A 125 21.97 9.04 -16.10
C GLN A 125 21.24 8.11 -17.06
N ARG A 126 21.04 6.83 -16.71
CA ARG A 126 20.31 5.90 -17.55
C ARG A 126 18.90 6.40 -17.77
N THR A 127 18.42 6.24 -19.00
CA THR A 127 17.03 6.53 -19.37
C THR A 127 16.13 5.31 -19.25
N SER A 128 16.71 4.12 -19.05
CA SER A 128 16.02 2.85 -18.83
C SER A 128 16.66 2.09 -17.66
N LEU A 129 15.86 1.30 -16.95
CA LEU A 129 16.37 0.38 -15.92
C LEU A 129 16.20 -1.07 -16.39
N PRO A 130 17.02 -2.01 -15.89
CA PRO A 130 16.94 -3.41 -16.31
C PRO A 130 15.53 -3.97 -16.11
N ALA A 131 15.01 -4.68 -17.10
CA ALA A 131 13.70 -5.30 -17.02
C ALA A 131 13.64 -6.37 -15.91
N LYS A 132 12.44 -6.64 -15.38
CA LYS A 132 12.21 -7.72 -14.42
C LYS A 132 11.13 -8.67 -14.88
N GLU A 133 11.32 -9.94 -14.54
CA GLU A 133 10.34 -11.00 -14.73
C GLU A 133 9.34 -11.03 -13.58
N ILE A 134 8.07 -11.21 -13.91
CA ILE A 134 6.96 -11.43 -13.00
C ILE A 134 6.41 -12.81 -13.29
N ASN A 135 6.51 -13.69 -12.29
CA ASN A 135 5.91 -15.00 -12.33
C ASN A 135 4.38 -14.88 -12.38
N LEU A 136 3.76 -15.59 -13.31
CA LEU A 136 2.30 -15.68 -13.37
C LEU A 136 1.75 -16.51 -12.20
N PRO A 137 0.53 -16.21 -11.71
CA PRO A 137 -0.12 -17.05 -10.72
C PRO A 137 -0.38 -18.45 -11.30
N ALA A 138 -0.12 -19.50 -10.50
CA ALA A 138 -0.27 -20.88 -10.92
C ALA A 138 -1.73 -21.26 -11.24
N SER A 139 -2.70 -20.57 -10.62
CA SER A 139 -4.13 -20.73 -10.81
C SER A 139 -4.80 -19.37 -11.04
N GLY A 140 -6.11 -19.35 -11.33
CA GLY A 140 -6.88 -18.12 -11.53
C GLY A 140 -6.95 -17.65 -12.98
N ILE A 141 -6.06 -18.13 -13.84
CA ILE A 141 -6.05 -17.83 -15.29
C ILE A 141 -6.24 -19.14 -16.06
N PRO A 142 -7.33 -19.29 -16.85
CA PRO A 142 -7.49 -20.43 -17.75
C PRO A 142 -6.32 -20.56 -18.72
N GLU A 143 -5.87 -21.79 -18.98
CA GLU A 143 -4.68 -22.06 -19.82
C GLU A 143 -4.84 -21.50 -21.24
N GLU A 144 -6.01 -21.71 -21.87
CA GLU A 144 -6.32 -21.16 -23.20
C GLU A 144 -6.24 -19.62 -23.23
N LEU A 145 -6.78 -18.96 -22.20
CA LEU A 145 -6.71 -17.50 -22.08
C LEU A 145 -5.28 -17.03 -21.87
N ARG A 146 -4.51 -17.78 -21.06
CA ARG A 146 -3.10 -17.49 -20.81
C ARG A 146 -2.32 -17.50 -22.12
N ASP A 147 -2.44 -18.58 -22.90
CA ASP A 147 -1.69 -18.76 -24.13
C ASP A 147 -2.05 -17.68 -25.17
N GLU A 148 -3.33 -17.37 -25.32
CA GLU A 148 -3.79 -16.31 -26.23
C GLU A 148 -3.25 -14.93 -25.83
N VAL A 149 -3.41 -14.53 -24.57
CA VAL A 149 -2.91 -13.23 -24.08
C VAL A 149 -1.39 -13.15 -24.18
N MET A 150 -0.67 -14.22 -23.82
CA MET A 150 0.79 -14.27 -23.88
C MET A 150 1.30 -14.19 -25.31
N SER A 151 0.63 -14.82 -26.26
CA SER A 151 0.94 -14.70 -27.69
C SER A 151 0.85 -13.23 -28.17
N GLN A 152 -0.23 -12.54 -27.81
CA GLN A 152 -0.46 -11.14 -28.17
C GLN A 152 0.51 -10.16 -27.47
N LEU A 153 1.04 -10.51 -26.29
CA LEU A 153 1.97 -9.65 -25.53
C LEU A 153 3.44 -9.77 -25.96
N SER A 154 3.78 -10.66 -26.89
CA SER A 154 5.17 -10.94 -27.29
C SER A 154 5.89 -9.73 -27.91
N ALA A 155 5.27 -9.06 -28.89
CA ALA A 155 5.70 -7.76 -29.42
C ALA A 155 4.55 -7.06 -30.18
N PRO A 156 4.31 -5.75 -29.99
CA PRO A 156 5.11 -4.78 -29.24
C PRO A 156 4.84 -4.75 -27.72
N GLY A 157 3.98 -5.63 -27.20
CA GLY A 157 3.55 -5.64 -25.80
C GLY A 157 2.63 -4.46 -25.44
N LEU A 158 2.27 -4.37 -24.17
CA LEU A 158 1.41 -3.32 -23.64
C LEU A 158 2.26 -2.16 -23.10
N GLN A 159 2.01 -0.95 -23.59
CA GLN A 159 2.78 0.25 -23.25
C GLN A 159 1.92 1.27 -22.52
N PHE A 160 2.46 1.83 -21.44
CA PHE A 160 1.80 2.85 -20.64
C PHE A 160 2.68 4.10 -20.57
N ALA A 161 2.34 5.10 -21.39
CA ALA A 161 3.00 6.39 -21.37
C ALA A 161 2.41 7.28 -20.27
N SER A 162 3.28 8.04 -19.60
CA SER A 162 2.91 9.16 -18.75
C SER A 162 3.83 10.35 -19.05
N SER A 163 3.56 11.50 -18.43
CA SER A 163 4.47 12.65 -18.51
C SER A 163 5.82 12.41 -17.81
N LEU A 164 5.93 11.36 -16.98
CA LEU A 164 7.14 11.05 -16.21
C LEU A 164 7.95 9.93 -16.86
N MET A 165 7.27 8.86 -17.30
CA MET A 165 7.89 7.60 -17.68
C MET A 165 7.00 6.82 -18.64
N MET A 166 7.63 5.90 -19.37
CA MET A 166 7.00 4.81 -20.10
C MET A 166 7.27 3.52 -19.33
N THR A 167 6.23 2.73 -19.11
CA THR A 167 6.40 1.33 -18.66
C THR A 167 5.84 0.39 -19.70
N LYS A 168 6.46 -0.77 -19.83
CA LYS A 168 6.08 -1.78 -20.83
C LYS A 168 5.88 -3.12 -20.14
N ILE A 169 4.81 -3.84 -20.52
CA ILE A 169 4.59 -5.24 -20.18
C ILE A 169 4.70 -6.05 -21.47
N GLN A 170 5.58 -7.03 -21.49
CA GLN A 170 5.71 -8.03 -22.57
C GLN A 170 5.61 -9.42 -22.00
N SER A 171 5.36 -10.41 -22.85
CA SER A 171 5.55 -11.81 -22.49
C SER A 171 6.98 -12.27 -22.85
N SER A 172 7.53 -13.15 -22.02
CA SER A 172 8.74 -13.92 -22.31
C SER A 172 8.53 -15.35 -21.81
N LYS A 173 8.47 -16.32 -22.72
CA LYS A 173 8.14 -17.71 -22.41
C LYS A 173 6.83 -17.81 -21.62
N ASN A 174 6.90 -18.02 -20.31
CA ASN A 174 5.75 -18.16 -19.40
C ASN A 174 5.59 -16.99 -18.42
N ASP A 175 6.46 -15.99 -18.47
CA ASP A 175 6.48 -14.88 -17.52
C ASP A 175 6.19 -13.55 -18.20
N LEU A 176 5.68 -12.60 -17.41
CA LEU A 176 5.62 -11.22 -17.87
C LEU A 176 6.97 -10.55 -17.63
N VAL A 177 7.48 -9.86 -18.64
CA VAL A 177 8.64 -9.00 -18.52
C VAL A 177 8.18 -7.56 -18.46
N VAL A 178 8.61 -6.86 -17.44
CA VAL A 178 8.30 -5.44 -17.27
C VAL A 178 9.56 -4.61 -17.37
N SER A 179 9.48 -3.52 -18.12
CA SER A 179 10.53 -2.51 -18.20
C SER A 179 10.00 -1.11 -17.95
N ILE A 180 10.91 -0.20 -17.65
CA ILE A 180 10.64 1.21 -17.39
C ILE A 180 11.70 2.09 -18.05
N GLU A 181 11.23 3.20 -18.61
CA GLU A 181 12.04 4.24 -19.20
C GLU A 181 11.54 5.62 -18.77
N THR A 182 12.44 6.56 -18.50
CA THR A 182 12.08 7.95 -18.18
C THR A 182 11.69 8.73 -19.42
N SER A 183 10.81 9.72 -19.25
CA SER A 183 10.63 10.79 -20.23
C SER A 183 11.84 11.74 -20.28
N SER A 184 11.87 12.65 -21.26
CA SER A 184 12.92 13.67 -21.40
C SER A 184 12.97 14.69 -20.25
N ARG A 185 11.91 14.81 -19.44
CA ARG A 185 11.81 15.76 -18.30
C ARG A 185 12.01 15.08 -16.95
N THR A 186 12.38 13.82 -16.95
CA THR A 186 12.43 12.98 -15.76
C THR A 186 13.78 12.31 -15.66
N LYS A 187 14.25 12.12 -14.44
CA LYS A 187 15.48 11.38 -14.14
C LYS A 187 15.18 10.31 -13.12
N PHE A 188 16.00 9.27 -13.12
CA PHE A 188 15.99 8.30 -12.03
C PHE A 188 16.83 8.83 -10.87
N PHE A 189 16.27 8.77 -9.67
CA PHE A 189 16.94 9.12 -8.41
C PHE A 189 17.16 7.84 -7.62
N ARG A 190 18.43 7.45 -7.53
CA ARG A 190 18.90 6.25 -6.84
C ARG A 190 19.11 6.54 -5.36
N VAL A 191 18.56 5.71 -4.48
CA VAL A 191 18.67 5.86 -3.03
C VAL A 191 18.98 4.50 -2.39
N PRO A 192 20.12 4.33 -1.69
CA PRO A 192 20.51 3.06 -1.05
C PRO A 192 19.75 2.82 0.28
N LEU A 193 18.44 3.04 0.29
CA LEU A 193 17.64 3.11 1.53
C LEU A 193 17.60 1.79 2.30
N GLY A 194 17.56 0.64 1.61
CA GLY A 194 17.56 -0.67 2.26
C GLY A 194 18.89 -1.06 2.91
N GLN A 195 19.94 -0.26 2.71
CA GLN A 195 21.26 -0.46 3.33
C GLN A 195 21.38 0.25 4.68
N GLU A 196 20.45 1.16 5.01
CA GLU A 196 20.37 1.76 6.34
C GLU A 196 19.97 0.69 7.37
N GLU A 197 20.83 0.47 8.37
CA GLU A 197 20.65 -0.61 9.35
C GLU A 197 19.30 -0.56 10.08
N ILE A 198 18.80 0.65 10.37
CA ILE A 198 17.49 0.82 11.02
C ILE A 198 16.36 0.40 10.08
N VAL A 199 16.44 0.77 8.80
CA VAL A 199 15.44 0.41 7.78
C VAL A 199 15.47 -1.10 7.55
N LYS A 200 16.66 -1.68 7.41
CA LYS A 200 16.86 -3.12 7.24
C LYS A 200 16.31 -3.92 8.42
N GLY A 201 16.59 -3.50 9.65
CA GLY A 201 16.09 -4.13 10.87
C GLY A 201 14.56 -4.10 10.94
N TYR A 202 13.95 -2.95 10.65
CA TYR A 202 12.49 -2.82 10.68
C TYR A 202 11.82 -3.62 9.54
N LEU A 203 12.36 -3.51 8.32
CA LEU A 203 11.87 -4.26 7.17
C LEU A 203 11.93 -5.77 7.44
N GLY A 204 12.96 -6.26 8.11
CA GLY A 204 13.09 -7.65 8.53
C GLY A 204 11.90 -8.16 9.36
N LEU A 205 11.33 -7.32 10.23
CA LEU A 205 10.18 -7.68 11.07
C LEU A 205 8.85 -7.73 10.29
N GLN A 206 8.70 -6.89 9.25
CA GLN A 206 7.45 -6.76 8.50
C GLN A 206 7.49 -7.43 7.12
N ARG A 207 8.63 -7.98 6.71
CA ARG A 207 8.89 -8.44 5.33
C ARG A 207 7.85 -9.41 4.83
N GLU A 208 7.52 -10.43 5.63
CA GLU A 208 6.58 -11.47 5.23
C GLU A 208 5.14 -10.93 5.10
N THR A 209 4.71 -10.10 6.06
CA THR A 209 3.40 -9.45 6.05
C THR A 209 3.21 -8.61 4.79
N ILE A 210 4.18 -7.75 4.49
CA ILE A 210 4.13 -6.87 3.32
C ILE A 210 4.25 -7.67 2.03
N ALA A 211 5.17 -8.64 1.95
CA ALA A 211 5.34 -9.48 0.77
C ALA A 211 4.07 -10.28 0.45
N ARG A 212 3.36 -10.78 1.47
CA ARG A 212 2.08 -11.46 1.29
C ARG A 212 1.01 -10.52 0.73
N LEU A 213 0.90 -9.30 1.26
CA LEU A 213 -0.05 -8.31 0.77
C LEU A 213 0.26 -7.91 -0.68
N LYS A 214 1.52 -7.58 -0.98
CA LYS A 214 1.99 -7.29 -2.34
C LYS A 214 1.68 -8.42 -3.31
N ARG A 215 2.03 -9.67 -2.97
CA ARG A 215 1.74 -10.83 -3.83
C ARG A 215 0.24 -10.99 -4.08
N LYS A 216 -0.58 -10.85 -3.04
CA LYS A 216 -2.05 -10.94 -3.16
C LYS A 216 -2.59 -9.90 -4.12
N GLU A 217 -2.21 -8.63 -3.96
CA GLU A 217 -2.65 -7.54 -4.84
C GLU A 217 -2.14 -7.73 -6.28
N GLN A 218 -0.88 -8.11 -6.43
CA GLN A 218 -0.27 -8.32 -7.74
C GLN A 218 -0.92 -9.50 -8.48
N HIS A 219 -1.19 -10.63 -7.80
CA HIS A 219 -1.87 -11.78 -8.41
C HIS A 219 -3.27 -11.38 -8.90
N ALA A 220 -4.06 -10.70 -8.05
CA ALA A 220 -5.39 -10.24 -8.44
C ALA A 220 -5.35 -9.26 -9.62
N ALA A 221 -4.35 -8.36 -9.65
CA ALA A 221 -4.17 -7.43 -10.77
C ALA A 221 -3.78 -8.14 -12.07
N ILE A 222 -2.95 -9.18 -12.01
CA ILE A 222 -2.57 -9.99 -13.18
C ILE A 222 -3.78 -10.78 -13.68
N GLU A 223 -4.55 -11.43 -12.82
CA GLU A 223 -5.77 -12.15 -13.21
C GLU A 223 -6.75 -11.22 -13.94
N GLN A 224 -6.98 -10.02 -13.40
CA GLN A 224 -7.84 -9.02 -14.02
C GLN A 224 -7.28 -8.50 -15.35
N LEU A 225 -5.95 -8.30 -15.44
CA LEU A 225 -5.30 -7.91 -16.69
C LEU A 225 -5.58 -8.94 -17.79
N PHE A 226 -5.41 -10.23 -17.50
CA PHE A 226 -5.65 -11.29 -18.48
C PHE A 226 -7.13 -11.36 -18.88
N ALA A 227 -8.06 -11.23 -17.93
CA ALA A 227 -9.49 -11.22 -18.22
C ALA A 227 -9.90 -10.03 -19.11
N ASP A 228 -9.45 -8.83 -18.79
CA ASP A 228 -9.75 -7.62 -19.58
C ASP A 228 -9.12 -7.68 -20.97
N PHE A 229 -7.85 -8.10 -21.04
CA PHE A 229 -7.12 -8.22 -22.29
C PHE A 229 -7.75 -9.27 -23.20
N GLY A 230 -8.11 -10.44 -22.65
CA GLY A 230 -8.85 -11.48 -23.35
C GLY A 230 -10.17 -10.98 -23.90
N THR A 231 -10.95 -10.28 -23.07
CA THR A 231 -12.23 -9.67 -23.50
C THR A 231 -12.03 -8.69 -24.64
N ALA A 232 -10.96 -7.88 -24.60
CA ALA A 232 -10.65 -6.94 -25.67
C ALA A 232 -10.28 -7.66 -26.98
N ILE A 233 -9.44 -8.70 -26.93
CA ILE A 233 -9.09 -9.53 -28.08
C ILE A 233 -10.36 -10.14 -28.70
N SER A 234 -11.20 -10.79 -27.90
CA SER A 234 -12.40 -11.48 -28.39
C SER A 234 -13.40 -10.53 -29.06
N ASN A 235 -13.42 -9.26 -28.64
CA ASN A 235 -14.28 -8.24 -29.20
C ASN A 235 -13.65 -7.50 -30.40
N GLY A 236 -12.42 -7.84 -30.80
CA GLY A 236 -11.66 -7.10 -31.83
C GLY A 236 -11.43 -5.63 -31.46
N ALA A 237 -11.54 -5.29 -30.17
CA ALA A 237 -11.43 -3.94 -29.67
C ALA A 237 -10.03 -3.69 -29.12
N SER A 238 -9.55 -2.45 -29.24
CA SER A 238 -8.40 -2.03 -28.45
C SER A 238 -8.80 -2.06 -26.98
N PRO A 239 -8.01 -2.67 -26.09
CA PRO A 239 -8.33 -2.72 -24.67
C PRO A 239 -8.54 -1.31 -24.11
N THR A 240 -9.79 -0.99 -23.74
CA THR A 240 -10.10 0.34 -23.24
C THR A 240 -9.72 0.44 -21.77
N ASP A 241 -8.85 1.41 -21.46
CA ASP A 241 -8.31 1.75 -20.14
C ASP A 241 -7.57 0.63 -19.39
N LEU A 242 -6.60 -0.01 -20.07
CA LEU A 242 -5.60 -0.82 -19.37
C LEU A 242 -4.58 0.02 -18.58
N SER A 243 -4.66 1.36 -18.64
CA SER A 243 -3.73 2.25 -17.95
C SER A 243 -3.68 2.02 -16.44
N ARG A 244 -4.78 1.50 -15.86
CA ARG A 244 -4.88 1.08 -14.46
C ARG A 244 -3.87 0.00 -14.05
N PHE A 245 -3.40 -0.83 -14.99
CA PHE A 245 -2.43 -1.89 -14.73
C PHE A 245 -0.97 -1.39 -14.69
N ARG A 246 -0.73 -0.13 -15.07
CA ARG A 246 0.59 0.49 -14.96
C ARG A 246 1.13 0.40 -13.53
N ASP A 247 0.34 0.81 -12.55
CA ASP A 247 0.83 0.90 -11.17
C ASP A 247 0.75 -0.46 -10.45
N THR A 248 -0.30 -1.25 -10.73
CA THR A 248 -0.60 -2.50 -10.02
C THR A 248 0.12 -3.73 -10.57
N VAL A 249 0.47 -3.74 -11.86
CA VAL A 249 1.23 -4.84 -12.50
C VAL A 249 2.63 -4.38 -12.86
N ALA A 250 2.77 -3.32 -13.66
CA ALA A 250 4.08 -2.93 -14.18
C ALA A 250 5.00 -2.39 -13.06
N ILE A 251 4.67 -1.26 -12.45
CA ILE A 251 5.50 -0.66 -11.39
C ILE A 251 5.65 -1.60 -10.19
N SER A 252 4.55 -2.23 -9.75
CA SER A 252 4.57 -3.22 -8.66
C SER A 252 5.52 -4.40 -8.95
N GLY A 253 5.65 -4.83 -10.21
CA GLY A 253 6.58 -5.87 -10.63
C GLY A 253 8.05 -5.48 -10.61
N LEU A 254 8.34 -4.18 -10.77
CA LEU A 254 9.71 -3.66 -10.75
C LEU A 254 10.28 -3.49 -9.33
N VAL A 255 9.41 -3.44 -8.32
CA VAL A 255 9.79 -3.20 -6.91
C VAL A 255 9.65 -4.44 -6.03
N GLY A 256 10.48 -4.49 -4.99
CA GLY A 256 10.39 -5.47 -3.92
C GLY A 256 9.50 -4.97 -2.80
N VAL A 257 9.79 -5.41 -1.58
CA VAL A 257 8.99 -5.10 -0.38
C VAL A 257 9.21 -3.65 0.06
N LEU A 258 10.45 -3.17 -0.04
CA LEU A 258 10.80 -1.82 0.40
C LEU A 258 10.16 -0.78 -0.51
N GLY A 259 10.38 -0.88 -1.83
CA GLY A 259 9.83 0.01 -2.84
C GLY A 259 8.32 0.00 -2.87
N TYR A 260 7.69 -1.16 -2.65
CA TYR A 260 6.23 -1.25 -2.52
C TYR A 260 5.66 -0.42 -1.35
N SER A 261 6.44 -0.24 -0.29
CA SER A 261 6.01 0.36 0.98
C SER A 261 6.33 1.84 1.12
N ILE A 262 6.91 2.47 0.09
CA ILE A 262 7.40 3.85 0.17
C ILE A 262 7.03 4.67 -1.06
N GLU A 263 7.06 5.98 -0.88
CA GLU A 263 6.89 6.96 -1.94
C GLU A 263 7.82 8.15 -1.71
N ALA A 264 8.24 8.80 -2.80
CA ALA A 264 8.91 10.08 -2.74
C ALA A 264 7.87 11.20 -2.77
N ASN A 265 8.09 12.26 -1.99
CA ASN A 265 7.29 13.47 -2.01
C ASN A 265 8.15 14.65 -2.50
N VAL A 266 7.74 15.24 -3.63
CA VAL A 266 8.35 16.44 -4.21
C VAL A 266 7.27 17.52 -4.29
N SER A 267 7.46 18.62 -3.57
CA SER A 267 6.53 19.76 -3.57
C SER A 267 5.06 19.36 -3.29
N GLY A 268 4.84 18.38 -2.41
CA GLY A 268 3.51 17.89 -2.06
C GLY A 268 2.94 16.82 -2.99
N HIS A 269 3.65 16.46 -4.07
CA HIS A 269 3.26 15.38 -4.98
C HIS A 269 3.95 14.08 -4.59
N ALA A 270 3.16 13.01 -4.43
CA ALA A 270 3.66 11.66 -4.18
C ALA A 270 4.03 10.97 -5.50
N TYR A 271 5.21 10.35 -5.52
CA TYR A 271 5.77 9.58 -6.62
C TYR A 271 6.10 8.19 -6.09
N PRO A 272 5.54 7.11 -6.66
CA PRO A 272 5.85 5.77 -6.21
C PRO A 272 7.34 5.45 -6.44
N CYS A 273 7.89 4.55 -5.64
CA CYS A 273 9.12 3.87 -6.03
C CYS A 273 8.86 3.10 -7.33
N VAL A 274 9.78 3.22 -8.29
CA VAL A 274 9.61 2.64 -9.64
C VAL A 274 10.53 1.46 -9.91
N TYR A 275 11.54 1.25 -9.06
CA TYR A 275 12.46 0.12 -9.17
C TYR A 275 13.17 -0.14 -7.84
N GLU A 276 13.47 -1.41 -7.55
CA GLU A 276 14.25 -1.82 -6.38
C GLU A 276 15.30 -2.85 -6.79
N GLU A 277 16.57 -2.66 -6.44
CA GLU A 277 17.61 -3.68 -6.56
C GLU A 277 17.56 -4.67 -5.40
N ASP A 278 18.12 -5.87 -5.59
CA ASP A 278 18.18 -6.91 -4.55
C ASP A 278 18.96 -6.49 -3.29
N ASN A 279 19.88 -5.52 -3.45
CA ASN A 279 20.65 -4.93 -2.35
C ASN A 279 19.84 -3.87 -1.54
N GLY A 280 18.57 -3.64 -1.88
CA GLY A 280 17.70 -2.67 -1.21
C GLY A 280 17.87 -1.23 -1.70
N THR A 281 18.60 -0.99 -2.79
CA THR A 281 18.61 0.32 -3.46
C THR A 281 17.27 0.52 -4.17
N VAL A 282 16.64 1.67 -3.95
CA VAL A 282 15.38 2.05 -4.58
C VAL A 282 15.58 3.19 -5.57
N TYR A 283 14.70 3.27 -6.56
CA TYR A 283 14.71 4.32 -7.57
C TYR A 283 13.36 5.02 -7.64
N PHE A 284 13.40 6.33 -7.84
CA PHE A 284 12.23 7.16 -8.11
C PHE A 284 12.38 7.85 -9.46
N ALA A 285 11.32 7.88 -10.27
CA ALA A 285 11.27 8.69 -11.48
C ALA A 285 10.67 10.07 -11.13
N LEU A 286 11.53 11.09 -10.96
CA LEU A 286 11.13 12.43 -10.51
C LEU A 286 11.49 13.50 -11.57
N PRO A 287 10.87 14.70 -11.51
CA PRO A 287 11.25 15.81 -12.38
C PRO A 287 12.77 16.07 -12.34
N ALA A 288 13.38 16.36 -13.49
CA ALA A 288 14.83 16.47 -13.62
C ALA A 288 15.43 17.58 -12.74
N GLU A 289 14.66 18.62 -12.44
CA GLU A 289 15.01 19.74 -11.57
C GLU A 289 14.87 19.45 -10.07
N THR A 290 14.48 18.24 -9.68
CA THR A 290 14.38 17.86 -8.25
C THR A 290 15.76 18.03 -7.62
N GLY A 291 15.85 18.88 -6.58
CA GLY A 291 17.08 19.14 -5.82
C GLY A 291 17.17 18.33 -4.50
N GLN A 292 16.02 18.03 -3.93
CA GLN A 292 15.82 17.24 -2.72
C GLN A 292 14.38 16.73 -2.70
N PHE A 293 14.11 15.68 -1.94
CA PHE A 293 12.76 15.15 -1.77
C PHE A 293 12.61 14.43 -0.42
N GLN A 294 11.38 14.22 0.02
CA GLN A 294 11.11 13.37 1.19
C GLN A 294 10.80 11.95 0.73
N ILE A 295 11.20 10.95 1.50
CA ILE A 295 10.79 9.56 1.32
C ILE A 295 9.90 9.22 2.50
N LEU A 296 8.65 8.90 2.20
CA LEU A 296 7.60 8.66 3.17
C LEU A 296 7.13 7.21 3.10
N GLY A 297 6.62 6.71 4.22
CA GLY A 297 5.85 5.48 4.23
C GLY A 297 4.58 5.61 3.40
N ARG A 298 4.36 4.66 2.49
CA ARG A 298 3.17 4.60 1.65
C ARG A 298 2.01 3.97 2.39
N ARG A 299 0.82 4.54 2.23
CA ARG A 299 -0.43 3.90 2.66
C ARG A 299 -0.85 2.84 1.65
N LEU A 300 -1.02 1.62 2.10
CA LEU A 300 -1.43 0.47 1.27
C LEU A 300 -2.96 0.38 1.15
N SER A 301 -3.42 -0.54 0.30
CA SER A 301 -4.85 -0.72 -0.01
C SER A 301 -5.69 -1.10 1.21
N ASP A 302 -5.08 -1.78 2.19
CA ASP A 302 -5.68 -2.15 3.47
C ASP A 302 -5.66 -1.00 4.50
N GLY A 303 -5.19 0.18 4.11
CA GLY A 303 -5.07 1.37 4.96
C GLY A 303 -3.83 1.37 5.86
N SER A 304 -3.04 0.28 5.88
CA SER A 304 -1.82 0.20 6.69
C SER A 304 -0.71 1.08 6.11
N ILE A 305 0.21 1.49 6.99
CA ILE A 305 1.48 2.12 6.62
C ILE A 305 2.56 1.22 7.23
N PRO A 306 2.94 0.14 6.55
CA PRO A 306 3.75 -0.90 7.17
C PRO A 306 5.20 -0.48 7.38
N LEU A 307 5.63 0.63 6.77
CA LEU A 307 6.95 1.20 6.95
C LEU A 307 6.81 2.73 7.07
N PRO A 308 6.57 3.27 8.28
CA PRO A 308 6.29 4.69 8.50
C PRO A 308 7.56 5.56 8.42
N LEU A 309 8.24 5.50 7.28
CA LEU A 309 9.46 6.25 6.98
C LEU A 309 9.19 7.75 6.89
N ASN A 310 10.20 8.52 7.27
CA ASN A 310 10.29 9.96 6.99
C ASN A 310 11.76 10.37 6.81
N TYR A 311 12.29 10.18 5.60
CA TYR A 311 13.69 10.48 5.26
C TYR A 311 13.78 11.67 4.31
N SER A 312 14.70 12.59 4.58
CA SER A 312 15.07 13.63 3.64
C SER A 312 16.18 13.12 2.71
N ALA A 313 15.85 12.95 1.43
CA ALA A 313 16.80 12.57 0.40
C ALA A 313 17.44 13.84 -0.19
N LYS A 314 18.77 13.96 -0.05
CA LYS A 314 19.56 15.07 -0.60
C LYS A 314 20.42 14.59 -1.75
N ILE A 315 20.38 15.31 -2.86
CA ILE A 315 21.16 14.91 -4.03
C ILE A 315 22.63 15.24 -3.79
N SER A 316 23.47 14.20 -3.83
CA SER A 316 24.90 14.29 -3.54
C SER A 316 25.79 14.08 -4.75
N GLY A 317 25.21 13.75 -5.92
CA GLY A 317 25.98 13.53 -7.14
C GLY A 317 25.19 12.91 -8.29
N VAL A 318 25.92 12.60 -9.37
CA VAL A 318 25.41 11.95 -10.58
C VAL A 318 26.22 10.68 -10.80
N ILE A 319 25.56 9.57 -11.15
CA ILE A 319 26.20 8.29 -11.46
C ILE A 319 25.99 7.99 -12.95
N THR A 320 27.08 7.62 -13.62
CA THR A 320 27.09 6.98 -14.93
C THR A 320 27.41 5.50 -14.71
N VAL A 321 26.44 4.62 -14.94
CA VAL A 321 26.71 3.18 -14.98
C VAL A 321 27.10 2.89 -16.43
N GLU A 322 28.36 2.48 -16.66
CA GLU A 322 28.75 1.90 -17.95
C GLU A 322 27.98 0.58 -18.11
N GLU A 323 27.31 0.40 -19.26
CA GLU A 323 26.47 -0.77 -19.59
C GLU A 323 27.19 -2.11 -19.51
#